data_AF-A0A7X0L2J4-F1
#
_entry.id   AF-A0A7X0L2J4-F1
#
_cell.length_a   1.000
_cell.length_b   1.000
_cell.length_c   1.000
_cell.angle_alpha   90.00
_cell.angle_beta   90.00
_cell.angle_gamma   90.00
#
_symmetry.space_group_name_H-M   'P 1'
#
loop_
_entity.id
_entity.type
_entity.pdbx_description
1 polymer ?
#
loop_
_entity_poly.entity_id
_entity_poly.type
_entity_poly.pdbx_seq_one_letter_code
_entity_poly.pdbx_strand_id
1 'polypeptide(L)'
;MTMNQQSPGPAAAGPLVAPVVDELEIRMSSEADREWIGRLRHEVYARELGQHAPTATGLLTDDLDGSNVYIVAVRRGEPAGFISVTPPWAGRFSIDRHLRRDEHPALDEDGLFEIRILAVDPGLRGGMIGRLLMYAALRWVAGQGGRGIVALGRIELLPMYLALGLASTGAAVRSGAVEFQLLTGDVAELTGRTARRHEPLLRDLGRTLRWGLEVPFLPVDDSCSHGGASVEALGRGFETLDASGDVVPADVLDAWFPPAPAAVAALTRGLDWISRTSPPVRADGLIEEIARRRGLPEDVLAVGAGSSDLIFRAFRGWLDASSRVLLIDPSYGEYAHVVERVIGCRADRFPLHRAEGWRIDPERLARVLRKRYDLVVIVNPNNPTGVHLDAARLREVLESAPDGTRFWIDETYAGYVGAEQTLEPYAAEADNVVVSTSLSKMYALSGLRAAYLTAPPPIAADLRRWTPPWAVSLPAQIAAVSALRDPAYYASRWAQTAVLRGELAAALTEIDENLAVHESVANFVLLTLPKGGLTASRLVDRCRRRGVFLRDLSPMSSAFEGRTVRIAVRDAAANARVAVTVAEALRAPLGMA
;
A
#
# COMPACT_ATOMS: atom_id res chain seq x y z
N MET A 1 -14.59 -22.84 -11.59
CA MET A 1 -13.41 -22.90 -10.69
C MET A 1 -13.85 -22.55 -9.27
N THR A 2 -13.95 -23.52 -8.37
CA THR A 2 -14.96 -23.48 -7.30
C THR A 2 -14.36 -23.71 -5.92
N MET A 3 -14.78 -22.97 -4.90
CA MET A 3 -14.47 -23.32 -3.50
C MET A 3 -15.45 -24.39 -3.02
N ASN A 4 -14.98 -25.60 -2.71
CA ASN A 4 -15.82 -26.71 -2.29
C ASN A 4 -15.77 -26.88 -0.75
N GLN A 5 -16.88 -26.58 -0.05
CA GLN A 5 -17.24 -27.21 1.23
C GLN A 5 -18.76 -27.27 1.38
N GLN A 6 -19.33 -28.46 1.51
CA GLN A 6 -20.76 -28.66 1.76
C GLN A 6 -21.15 -28.29 3.21
N SER A 7 -22.30 -27.60 3.35
CA SER A 7 -22.88 -27.07 4.60
C SER A 7 -23.32 -28.17 5.61
N PRO A 8 -23.28 -27.88 6.93
CA PRO A 8 -23.86 -28.74 7.96
C PRO A 8 -25.39 -28.55 8.07
N GLY A 9 -26.12 -29.59 8.49
CA GLY A 9 -27.49 -29.43 9.00
C GLY A 9 -27.56 -28.55 10.25
N PRO A 10 -28.75 -28.11 10.70
CA PRO A 10 -28.88 -27.12 11.77
C PRO A 10 -28.54 -27.76 13.11
N ALA A 11 -27.26 -27.67 13.50
CA ALA A 11 -26.84 -27.94 14.87
C ALA A 11 -26.93 -26.65 15.68
N ALA A 12 -27.64 -26.72 16.80
CA ALA A 12 -27.74 -25.65 17.78
C ALA A 12 -26.37 -25.05 18.10
N ALA A 13 -26.32 -23.72 18.23
CA ALA A 13 -25.12 -22.97 18.60
C ALA A 13 -24.67 -23.34 20.02
N GLY A 14 -23.87 -24.41 20.13
CA GLY A 14 -23.07 -24.71 21.32
C GLY A 14 -21.73 -23.96 21.26
N PRO A 15 -21.10 -23.67 22.41
CA PRO A 15 -19.81 -23.01 22.45
C PRO A 15 -18.75 -23.89 21.75
N LEU A 16 -18.04 -23.32 20.76
CA LEU A 16 -16.92 -23.95 20.09
C LEU A 16 -15.77 -24.14 21.10
N VAL A 17 -15.70 -25.32 21.72
CA VAL A 17 -14.54 -25.78 22.49
C VAL A 17 -13.38 -25.93 21.50
N ALA A 18 -12.22 -25.33 21.81
CA ALA A 18 -11.04 -25.37 20.97
C ALA A 18 -10.62 -26.83 20.69
N PRO A 19 -10.64 -27.31 19.43
CA PRO A 19 -10.02 -28.58 19.13
C PRO A 19 -8.50 -28.39 19.19
N VAL A 20 -7.81 -29.35 19.82
CA VAL A 20 -6.35 -29.44 19.82
C VAL A 20 -5.86 -29.30 18.37
N VAL A 21 -5.20 -28.18 18.07
CA VAL A 21 -4.61 -27.87 16.76
C VAL A 21 -3.28 -28.60 16.68
N ASP A 22 -3.32 -29.93 16.64
CA ASP A 22 -2.11 -30.75 16.54
C ASP A 22 -1.37 -30.43 15.23
N GLU A 23 -0.21 -29.79 15.38
CA GLU A 23 0.80 -29.56 14.33
C GLU A 23 0.23 -29.10 12.98
N LEU A 24 -0.57 -28.02 13.01
CA LEU A 24 -1.07 -27.38 11.80
C LEU A 24 -0.13 -26.26 11.34
N GLU A 25 0.14 -26.23 10.05
CA GLU A 25 0.90 -25.19 9.36
C GLU A 25 0.13 -24.66 8.16
N ILE A 26 0.18 -23.35 7.93
CA ILE A 26 -0.27 -22.71 6.69
C ILE A 26 0.95 -22.10 6.02
N ARG A 27 1.24 -22.50 4.78
CA ARG A 27 2.40 -21.98 4.03
C ARG A 27 2.10 -21.86 2.54
N MET A 28 2.94 -21.11 1.84
CA MET A 28 2.98 -21.14 0.38
C MET A 28 3.35 -22.55 -0.11
N SER A 29 2.80 -22.97 -1.25
CA SER A 29 3.17 -24.26 -1.85
C SER A 29 4.64 -24.29 -2.26
N SER A 30 5.28 -25.44 -2.06
CA SER A 30 6.56 -25.83 -2.64
C SER A 30 6.36 -26.57 -3.97
N GLU A 31 7.44 -26.84 -4.69
CA GLU A 31 7.39 -27.69 -5.89
C GLU A 31 6.90 -29.11 -5.57
N ALA A 32 7.26 -29.66 -4.41
CA ALA A 32 6.83 -30.98 -3.96
C ALA A 32 5.30 -31.08 -3.76
N ASP A 33 4.63 -29.97 -3.46
CA ASP A 33 3.18 -29.97 -3.26
C ASP A 33 2.41 -30.04 -4.59
N ARG A 34 3.02 -29.68 -5.73
CA ARG A 34 2.30 -29.57 -7.01
C ARG A 34 1.66 -30.88 -7.44
N GLU A 35 2.37 -31.99 -7.28
CA GLU A 35 1.86 -33.31 -7.63
C GLU A 35 0.69 -33.73 -6.73
N TRP A 36 0.80 -33.47 -5.42
CA TRP A 36 -0.28 -33.72 -4.47
C TRP A 36 -1.51 -32.86 -4.76
N ILE A 37 -1.32 -31.56 -5.05
CA ILE A 37 -2.40 -30.65 -5.47
C ILE A 37 -3.09 -31.22 -6.72
N GLY A 38 -2.33 -31.67 -7.72
CA GLY A 38 -2.86 -32.27 -8.94
C GLY A 38 -3.70 -33.54 -8.68
N ARG A 39 -3.28 -34.40 -7.75
CA ARG A 39 -4.04 -35.60 -7.34
C ARG A 39 -5.33 -35.24 -6.62
N LEU A 40 -5.26 -34.38 -5.60
CA LEU A 40 -6.45 -33.99 -4.84
C LEU A 40 -7.47 -33.27 -5.74
N ARG A 41 -7.00 -32.48 -6.72
CA ARG A 41 -7.87 -31.89 -7.74
C ARG A 41 -8.57 -32.93 -8.59
N HIS A 42 -7.85 -33.95 -9.06
CA HIS A 42 -8.45 -35.03 -9.84
C HIS A 42 -9.53 -35.76 -9.05
N GLU A 43 -9.25 -36.11 -7.81
CA GLU A 43 -10.21 -36.77 -6.92
C GLU A 43 -11.48 -35.93 -6.74
N VAL A 44 -11.35 -34.65 -6.36
CA VAL A 44 -12.49 -33.79 -6.10
C VAL A 44 -13.25 -33.42 -7.38
N TYR A 45 -12.54 -32.95 -8.42
CA TYR A 45 -13.18 -32.32 -9.57
C TYR A 45 -13.47 -33.28 -10.73
N ALA A 46 -12.70 -34.35 -10.88
CA ALA A 46 -12.97 -35.35 -11.93
C ALA A 46 -13.82 -36.51 -11.40
N ARG A 47 -13.53 -37.03 -10.19
CA ARG A 47 -14.25 -38.20 -9.65
C ARG A 47 -15.50 -37.83 -8.86
N GLU A 48 -15.39 -36.94 -7.87
CA GLU A 48 -16.53 -36.64 -7.00
C GLU A 48 -17.57 -35.72 -7.66
N LEU A 49 -17.12 -34.62 -8.27
CA LEU A 49 -18.02 -33.60 -8.84
C LEU A 49 -18.34 -33.82 -10.33
N GLY A 50 -17.60 -34.70 -11.02
CA GLY A 50 -17.80 -34.97 -12.44
C GLY A 50 -17.66 -33.74 -13.35
N GLN A 51 -16.86 -32.74 -12.96
CA GLN A 51 -16.65 -31.52 -13.75
C GLN A 51 -15.64 -31.72 -14.89
N HIS A 52 -14.70 -32.66 -14.70
CA HIS A 52 -13.70 -33.02 -15.69
C HIS A 52 -13.72 -34.54 -15.93
N ALA A 53 -13.32 -34.96 -17.13
CA ALA A 53 -13.11 -36.38 -17.38
C ALA A 53 -11.92 -36.90 -16.54
N PRO A 54 -12.05 -38.06 -15.86
CA PRO A 54 -10.93 -38.65 -15.14
C PRO A 54 -9.75 -38.94 -16.07
N THR A 55 -8.58 -38.42 -15.73
CA THR A 55 -7.34 -38.73 -16.44
C THR A 55 -6.75 -40.06 -15.97
N ALA A 56 -6.06 -40.77 -16.87
CA ALA A 56 -5.40 -42.05 -16.58
C ALA A 56 -4.23 -41.91 -15.60
N THR A 57 -3.58 -40.74 -15.56
CA THR A 57 -2.48 -40.42 -14.63
C THR A 57 -2.96 -40.12 -13.22
N GLY A 58 -4.26 -39.91 -13.00
CA GLY A 58 -4.79 -39.47 -11.71
C GLY A 58 -4.41 -38.03 -11.34
N LEU A 59 -3.94 -37.23 -12.30
CA LEU A 59 -3.55 -35.84 -12.12
C LEU A 59 -4.44 -34.92 -12.95
N LEU A 60 -4.85 -33.80 -12.35
CA LEU A 60 -5.57 -32.73 -13.04
C LEU A 60 -4.75 -31.43 -12.97
N THR A 61 -4.36 -30.92 -14.13
CA THR A 61 -3.62 -29.67 -14.31
C THR A 61 -4.50 -28.59 -14.96
N ASP A 62 -4.17 -27.32 -14.71
CA ASP A 62 -4.85 -26.15 -15.28
C ASP A 62 -3.82 -25.23 -15.94
N ASP A 63 -4.23 -24.54 -17.00
CA ASP A 63 -3.39 -23.64 -17.78
C ASP A 63 -2.90 -22.41 -16.99
N LEU A 64 -3.50 -22.14 -15.83
CA LEU A 64 -3.06 -21.09 -14.90
C LEU A 64 -2.16 -21.62 -13.77
N ASP A 65 -1.80 -22.91 -13.75
CA ASP A 65 -0.93 -23.48 -12.70
C ASP A 65 0.46 -22.83 -12.60
N GLY A 66 0.92 -22.21 -13.69
CA GLY A 66 2.16 -21.41 -13.71
C GLY A 66 2.01 -20.00 -13.15
N SER A 67 0.78 -19.48 -13.04
CA SER A 67 0.48 -18.11 -12.60
C SER A 67 -0.27 -18.04 -11.27
N ASN A 68 -0.92 -19.14 -10.89
CA ASN A 68 -1.63 -19.26 -9.63
C ASN A 68 -0.68 -19.30 -8.46
N VAL A 69 -1.14 -18.69 -7.38
CA VAL A 69 -0.56 -18.84 -6.06
C VAL A 69 -1.34 -19.91 -5.31
N TYR A 70 -0.61 -20.82 -4.67
CA TYR A 70 -1.19 -21.89 -3.87
C TYR A 70 -0.78 -21.72 -2.41
N ILE A 71 -1.77 -21.77 -1.54
CA ILE A 71 -1.58 -21.81 -0.08
C ILE A 71 -2.03 -23.19 0.37
N VAL A 72 -1.16 -23.87 1.13
CA VAL A 72 -1.34 -25.25 1.56
C VAL A 72 -1.43 -25.29 3.08
N ALA A 73 -2.39 -26.07 3.57
CA ALA A 73 -2.47 -26.47 4.97
C ALA A 73 -1.79 -27.82 5.13
N VAL A 74 -0.83 -27.90 6.05
CA VAL A 74 -0.08 -29.11 6.37
C VAL A 74 -0.40 -29.49 7.81
N ARG A 75 -0.78 -30.75 8.04
CA ARG A 75 -1.10 -31.28 9.37
C ARG A 75 -0.18 -32.45 9.65
N ARG A 76 0.58 -32.39 10.76
CA ARG A 76 1.56 -33.42 11.15
C ARG A 76 2.54 -33.78 10.01
N GLY A 77 2.96 -32.76 9.26
CA GLY A 77 3.89 -32.93 8.14
C GLY A 77 3.27 -33.34 6.79
N GLU A 78 1.98 -33.68 6.75
CA GLU A 78 1.31 -34.10 5.52
C GLU A 78 0.36 -33.01 4.98
N PRO A 79 0.33 -32.76 3.66
CA PRO A 79 -0.64 -31.84 3.06
C PRO A 79 -2.08 -32.29 3.31
N ALA A 80 -2.90 -31.39 3.85
CA ALA A 80 -4.27 -31.65 4.31
C ALA A 80 -5.33 -30.88 3.51
N GLY A 81 -4.93 -29.80 2.84
CA GLY A 81 -5.81 -29.00 2.00
C GLY A 81 -5.04 -27.88 1.30
N PHE A 82 -5.63 -27.31 0.26
CA PHE A 82 -5.09 -26.13 -0.40
C PHE A 82 -6.19 -25.18 -0.87
N ILE A 83 -5.79 -23.94 -1.11
CA ILE A 83 -6.55 -22.92 -1.81
C ILE A 83 -5.66 -22.30 -2.88
N SER A 84 -6.25 -21.95 -4.02
CA SER A 84 -5.55 -21.23 -5.09
C SER A 84 -6.08 -19.81 -5.26
N VAL A 85 -5.19 -18.90 -5.60
CA VAL A 85 -5.51 -17.51 -5.89
C VAL A 85 -4.89 -17.16 -7.24
N THR A 86 -5.69 -16.64 -8.18
CA THR A 86 -5.17 -16.06 -9.41
C THR A 86 -5.05 -14.56 -9.23
N PRO A 87 -3.82 -14.03 -9.23
CA PRO A 87 -3.62 -12.59 -9.12
C PRO A 87 -3.91 -11.86 -10.44
N PRO A 88 -4.16 -10.54 -10.41
CA PRO A 88 -4.49 -9.78 -11.62
C PRO A 88 -3.36 -9.78 -12.66
N TRP A 89 -2.10 -9.86 -12.22
CA TRP A 89 -0.93 -9.94 -13.11
C TRP A 89 -0.76 -11.30 -13.82
N ALA A 90 -1.65 -12.26 -13.58
CA ALA A 90 -1.78 -13.44 -14.43
C ALA A 90 -2.36 -13.09 -15.82
N GLY A 91 -3.01 -11.93 -15.95
CA GLY A 91 -3.55 -11.40 -17.21
C GLY A 91 -4.90 -11.98 -17.62
N ARG A 92 -5.35 -13.08 -17.01
CA ARG A 92 -6.70 -13.63 -17.17
C ARG A 92 -7.13 -14.38 -15.92
N PHE A 93 -8.44 -14.47 -15.73
CA PHE A 93 -9.09 -15.32 -14.73
C PHE A 93 -9.69 -16.54 -15.41
N SER A 94 -9.85 -17.64 -14.67
CA SER A 94 -10.58 -18.79 -15.19
C SER A 94 -12.06 -18.51 -15.37
N ILE A 95 -12.59 -17.51 -14.67
CA ILE A 95 -13.97 -17.05 -14.86
C ILE A 95 -14.17 -16.51 -16.28
N ASP A 96 -13.12 -15.98 -16.91
CA ASP A 96 -13.17 -15.44 -18.28
C ASP A 96 -13.48 -16.53 -19.33
N ARG A 97 -13.35 -17.83 -18.98
CA ARG A 97 -13.80 -18.96 -19.82
C ARG A 97 -15.32 -19.10 -19.90
N HIS A 98 -16.03 -18.51 -18.94
CA HIS A 98 -17.46 -18.71 -18.74
C HIS A 98 -18.26 -17.42 -18.85
N LEU A 99 -17.65 -16.29 -18.48
CA LEU A 99 -18.29 -14.99 -18.42
C LEU A 99 -17.46 -13.99 -19.20
N ARG A 100 -18.15 -13.07 -19.89
CA ARG A 100 -17.51 -11.97 -20.58
C ARG A 100 -17.43 -10.75 -19.68
N ARG A 101 -16.26 -10.10 -19.66
CA ARG A 101 -16.00 -8.94 -18.80
C ARG A 101 -16.87 -7.72 -19.14
N ASP A 102 -17.18 -7.51 -20.42
CA ASP A 102 -18.05 -6.42 -20.87
C ASP A 102 -19.51 -6.56 -20.40
N GLU A 103 -19.96 -7.78 -20.12
CA GLU A 103 -21.29 -8.06 -19.54
C GLU A 103 -21.26 -8.03 -17.99
N HIS A 104 -20.06 -8.07 -17.40
CA HIS A 104 -19.84 -8.14 -15.95
C HIS A 104 -18.76 -7.16 -15.48
N PRO A 105 -19.09 -5.86 -15.33
CA PRO A 105 -18.12 -4.82 -14.99
C PRO A 105 -17.34 -5.04 -13.69
N ALA A 106 -17.90 -5.83 -12.76
CA ALA A 106 -17.21 -6.19 -11.51
C ALA A 106 -15.93 -7.01 -11.75
N LEU A 107 -15.73 -7.59 -12.94
CA LEU A 107 -14.50 -8.31 -13.30
C LEU A 107 -13.35 -7.39 -13.72
N ASP A 108 -13.65 -6.12 -14.03
CA ASP A 108 -12.68 -5.13 -14.51
C ASP A 108 -12.22 -4.16 -13.42
N GLU A 109 -12.51 -4.47 -12.16
CA GLU A 109 -12.03 -3.69 -11.02
C GLU A 109 -10.51 -3.86 -10.83
N ASP A 110 -9.78 -2.75 -10.70
CA ASP A 110 -8.34 -2.79 -10.42
C ASP A 110 -8.05 -3.45 -9.06
N GLY A 111 -7.03 -4.30 -8.99
CA GLY A 111 -6.67 -5.00 -7.76
C GLY A 111 -7.68 -6.06 -7.32
N LEU A 112 -8.43 -6.59 -8.27
CA LEU A 112 -9.26 -7.78 -8.13
C LEU A 112 -8.41 -9.06 -8.20
N PHE A 113 -8.71 -10.03 -7.34
CA PHE A 113 -8.08 -11.35 -7.33
C PHE A 113 -9.13 -12.45 -7.47
N GLU A 114 -8.86 -13.51 -8.23
CA GLU A 114 -9.76 -14.65 -8.31
C GLU A 114 -9.41 -15.66 -7.20
N ILE A 115 -10.34 -15.91 -6.27
CA ILE A 115 -10.22 -17.03 -5.34
C ILE A 115 -10.75 -18.28 -6.02
N ARG A 116 -9.88 -19.29 -6.13
CA ARG A 116 -10.10 -20.48 -6.94
C ARG A 116 -9.82 -21.72 -6.12
N ILE A 117 -10.58 -22.79 -6.37
CA ILE A 117 -10.33 -24.15 -5.88
C ILE A 117 -9.85 -24.18 -4.43
N LEU A 118 -10.81 -24.31 -3.51
CA LEU A 118 -10.53 -24.77 -2.17
C LEU A 118 -10.85 -26.25 -2.12
N ALA A 119 -9.85 -27.07 -1.81
CA ALA A 119 -10.00 -28.51 -1.61
C ALA A 119 -9.32 -28.92 -0.30
N VAL A 120 -10.01 -29.77 0.45
CA VAL A 120 -9.50 -30.36 1.69
C VAL A 120 -9.63 -31.87 1.53
N ASP A 121 -8.64 -32.59 2.04
CA ASP A 121 -8.65 -34.05 2.11
C ASP A 121 -10.02 -34.56 2.63
N PRO A 122 -10.65 -35.54 1.98
CA PRO A 122 -11.96 -36.06 2.36
C PRO A 122 -12.11 -36.36 3.86
N GLY A 123 -11.09 -36.94 4.50
CA GLY A 123 -11.12 -37.31 5.91
C GLY A 123 -11.05 -36.12 6.89
N LEU A 124 -10.73 -34.93 6.38
CA LEU A 124 -10.52 -33.72 7.17
C LEU A 124 -11.55 -32.60 6.87
N ARG A 125 -12.55 -32.90 6.03
CA ARG A 125 -13.64 -31.97 5.68
C ARG A 125 -14.53 -31.67 6.89
N GLY A 126 -15.21 -30.52 6.87
CA GLY A 126 -16.08 -30.06 7.98
C GLY A 126 -15.33 -29.46 9.18
N GLY A 127 -14.00 -29.61 9.24
CA GLY A 127 -13.14 -28.98 10.23
C GLY A 127 -12.71 -27.55 9.88
N MET A 128 -11.72 -27.04 10.61
CA MET A 128 -11.25 -25.66 10.50
C MET A 128 -10.35 -25.39 9.28
N ILE A 129 -9.75 -26.42 8.67
CA ILE A 129 -8.73 -26.30 7.61
C ILE A 129 -9.21 -25.42 6.45
N GLY A 130 -10.41 -25.66 5.92
CA GLY A 130 -10.93 -24.82 4.82
C GLY A 130 -11.15 -23.37 5.23
N ARG A 131 -11.63 -23.12 6.45
CA ARG A 131 -11.82 -21.74 6.95
C ARG A 131 -10.47 -21.03 7.11
N LEU A 132 -9.45 -21.73 7.59
CA LEU A 132 -8.09 -21.22 7.71
C LEU A 132 -7.46 -20.95 6.34
N LEU A 133 -7.66 -21.82 5.36
CA LEU A 133 -7.18 -21.60 3.98
C LEU A 133 -7.85 -20.37 3.36
N MET A 134 -9.17 -20.22 3.50
CA MET A 134 -9.86 -19.01 3.05
C MET A 134 -9.32 -17.75 3.73
N TYR A 135 -9.19 -17.78 5.06
CA TYR A 135 -8.60 -16.68 5.82
C TYR A 135 -7.19 -16.35 5.31
N ALA A 136 -6.37 -17.37 5.08
CA ALA A 136 -5.01 -17.23 4.58
C ALA A 136 -4.95 -16.60 3.19
N ALA A 137 -5.86 -16.98 2.28
CA ALA A 137 -5.96 -16.34 0.98
C ALA A 137 -6.36 -14.85 1.09
N LEU A 138 -7.33 -14.51 1.95
CA LEU A 138 -7.71 -13.11 2.18
C LEU A 138 -6.54 -12.29 2.76
N ARG A 139 -5.82 -12.85 3.74
CA ARG A 139 -4.61 -12.22 4.32
C ARG A 139 -3.53 -12.02 3.26
N TRP A 140 -3.31 -13.01 2.41
CA TRP A 140 -2.33 -12.93 1.33
C TRP A 140 -2.73 -11.87 0.30
N VAL A 141 -3.97 -11.88 -0.20
CA VAL A 141 -4.50 -10.89 -1.15
C VAL A 141 -4.35 -9.47 -0.59
N ALA A 142 -4.71 -9.26 0.69
CA ALA A 142 -4.53 -7.96 1.35
C ALA A 142 -3.06 -7.51 1.39
N GLY A 143 -2.12 -8.42 1.67
CA GLY A 143 -0.69 -8.13 1.65
C GLY A 143 -0.12 -7.83 0.26
N GLN A 144 -0.83 -8.23 -0.80
CA GLN A 144 -0.51 -7.89 -2.18
C GLN A 144 -1.25 -6.63 -2.68
N GLY A 145 -1.85 -5.85 -1.80
CA GLY A 145 -2.59 -4.64 -2.16
C GLY A 145 -3.92 -4.93 -2.88
N GLY A 146 -4.43 -6.16 -2.78
CA GLY A 146 -5.72 -6.53 -3.33
C GLY A 146 -6.88 -5.92 -2.56
N ARG A 147 -7.85 -5.39 -3.31
CA ARG A 147 -9.03 -4.70 -2.77
C ARG A 147 -10.29 -5.53 -2.91
N GLY A 148 -10.42 -6.23 -4.04
CA GLY A 148 -11.55 -7.10 -4.34
C GLY A 148 -11.12 -8.55 -4.49
N ILE A 149 -12.04 -9.46 -4.19
CA ILE A 149 -11.98 -10.83 -4.67
C ILE A 149 -13.20 -11.17 -5.52
N VAL A 150 -13.01 -12.10 -6.44
CA VAL A 150 -14.06 -12.75 -7.21
C VAL A 150 -13.94 -14.26 -7.10
N ALA A 151 -15.07 -14.96 -7.07
CA ALA A 151 -15.11 -16.43 -7.06
C ALA A 151 -16.38 -16.97 -7.71
N LEU A 152 -16.32 -18.19 -8.22
CA LEU A 152 -17.52 -18.95 -8.58
C LEU A 152 -17.93 -19.84 -7.40
N GLY A 153 -19.01 -19.43 -6.72
CA GLY A 153 -19.58 -20.18 -5.61
C GLY A 153 -20.70 -21.12 -6.09
N ARG A 154 -20.82 -22.31 -5.48
CA ARG A 154 -21.95 -23.23 -5.78
C ARG A 154 -23.27 -22.60 -5.35
N ILE A 155 -24.30 -22.65 -6.18
CA ILE A 155 -25.61 -22.07 -5.85
C ILE A 155 -26.21 -22.72 -4.59
N GLU A 156 -26.05 -24.03 -4.40
CA GLU A 156 -26.53 -24.75 -3.20
C GLU A 156 -25.91 -24.24 -1.88
N LEU A 157 -24.73 -23.60 -1.96
CA LEU A 157 -23.99 -23.05 -0.81
C LEU A 157 -24.09 -21.53 -0.72
N LEU A 158 -24.91 -20.90 -1.57
CA LEU A 158 -25.05 -19.46 -1.63
C LEU A 158 -25.34 -18.81 -0.25
N PRO A 159 -26.25 -19.34 0.60
CA PRO A 159 -26.49 -18.77 1.91
C PRO A 159 -25.24 -18.69 2.80
N MET A 160 -24.32 -19.66 2.68
CA MET A 160 -23.07 -19.66 3.42
C MET A 160 -22.14 -18.54 2.93
N TYR A 161 -21.97 -18.38 1.62
CA TYR A 161 -21.11 -17.32 1.07
C TYR A 161 -21.61 -15.93 1.43
N LEU A 162 -22.92 -15.71 1.35
CA LEU A 162 -23.55 -14.45 1.76
C LEU A 162 -23.35 -14.18 3.26
N ALA A 163 -23.45 -15.22 4.11
CA ALA A 163 -23.19 -15.10 5.54
C ALA A 163 -21.71 -14.81 5.89
N LEU A 164 -20.78 -15.12 4.97
CA LEU A 164 -19.37 -14.73 5.08
C LEU A 164 -19.12 -13.28 4.61
N GLY A 165 -20.11 -12.65 3.96
CA GLY A 165 -20.03 -11.27 3.49
C GLY A 165 -19.71 -11.14 1.99
N LEU A 166 -19.67 -12.23 1.23
CA LEU A 166 -19.60 -12.14 -0.22
C LEU A 166 -20.93 -11.65 -0.78
N ALA A 167 -20.88 -10.86 -1.85
CA ALA A 167 -22.04 -10.41 -2.60
C ALA A 167 -22.23 -11.27 -3.84
N SER A 168 -23.49 -11.55 -4.20
CA SER A 168 -23.83 -12.19 -5.46
C SER A 168 -24.08 -11.15 -6.54
N THR A 169 -23.54 -11.39 -7.73
CA THR A 169 -23.82 -10.57 -8.93
C THR A 169 -25.05 -11.05 -9.69
N GLY A 170 -25.65 -12.18 -9.30
CA GLY A 170 -26.72 -12.84 -10.06
C GLY A 170 -26.26 -13.68 -11.24
N ALA A 171 -25.08 -13.42 -11.81
CA ALA A 171 -24.56 -14.13 -12.97
C ALA A 171 -24.28 -15.61 -12.64
N ALA A 172 -24.92 -16.52 -13.39
CA ALA A 172 -24.82 -17.96 -13.17
C ALA A 172 -24.05 -18.65 -14.29
N VAL A 173 -23.27 -19.68 -13.92
CA VAL A 173 -22.48 -20.49 -14.83
C VAL A 173 -22.77 -21.95 -14.53
N ARG A 174 -23.02 -22.75 -15.56
CA ARG A 174 -23.10 -24.21 -15.43
C ARG A 174 -21.80 -24.85 -15.91
N SER A 175 -21.23 -25.73 -15.10
CA SER A 175 -20.08 -26.56 -15.49
C SER A 175 -20.32 -28.00 -15.07
N GLY A 176 -20.47 -28.89 -16.06
CA GLY A 176 -20.90 -30.27 -15.85
C GLY A 176 -22.29 -30.35 -15.22
N ALA A 177 -22.39 -31.06 -14.10
CA ALA A 177 -23.64 -31.26 -13.35
C ALA A 177 -23.93 -30.16 -12.29
N VAL A 178 -23.05 -29.17 -12.14
CA VAL A 178 -23.11 -28.19 -11.03
C VAL A 178 -23.34 -26.78 -11.57
N GLU A 179 -24.16 -26.02 -10.84
CA GLU A 179 -24.42 -24.61 -11.11
C GLU A 179 -23.70 -23.70 -10.11
N PHE A 180 -23.12 -22.63 -10.64
CA PHE A 180 -22.34 -21.65 -9.92
C PHE A 180 -22.92 -20.27 -10.08
N GLN A 181 -22.64 -19.41 -9.13
CA GLN A 181 -22.90 -17.99 -9.21
C GLN A 181 -21.61 -17.21 -9.01
N LEU A 182 -21.47 -16.12 -9.75
CA LEU A 182 -20.37 -15.18 -9.61
C LEU A 182 -20.56 -14.35 -8.33
N LEU A 183 -19.58 -14.48 -7.46
CA LEU A 183 -19.52 -13.81 -6.16
C LEU A 183 -18.36 -12.81 -6.14
N THR A 184 -18.57 -11.68 -5.47
CA THR A 184 -17.56 -10.66 -5.22
C THR A 184 -17.45 -10.34 -3.74
N GLY A 185 -16.35 -9.72 -3.33
CA GLY A 185 -16.25 -9.17 -1.98
C GLY A 185 -15.07 -8.24 -1.78
N ASP A 186 -15.25 -7.26 -0.91
CA ASP A 186 -14.18 -6.37 -0.48
C ASP A 186 -13.26 -7.11 0.52
N VAL A 187 -11.98 -7.20 0.19
CA VAL A 187 -10.98 -7.96 0.95
C VAL A 187 -10.90 -7.47 2.39
N ALA A 188 -11.01 -6.16 2.59
CA ALA A 188 -10.82 -5.56 3.88
C ALA A 188 -12.04 -5.67 4.78
N GLU A 189 -13.22 -5.53 4.20
CA GLU A 189 -14.48 -5.82 4.88
C GLU A 189 -14.53 -7.29 5.30
N LEU A 190 -14.21 -8.22 4.40
CA LEU A 190 -14.19 -9.66 4.69
C LEU A 190 -13.18 -10.01 5.78
N THR A 191 -11.97 -9.47 5.69
CA THR A 191 -10.91 -9.69 6.69
C THR A 191 -11.30 -9.08 8.04
N GLY A 192 -11.84 -7.86 8.05
CA GLY A 192 -12.26 -7.16 9.26
C GLY A 192 -13.45 -7.82 9.94
N ARG A 193 -14.46 -8.27 9.17
CA ARG A 193 -15.60 -9.05 9.69
C ARG A 193 -15.12 -10.35 10.33
N THR A 194 -14.21 -11.07 9.68
CA THR A 194 -13.63 -12.31 10.20
C THR A 194 -12.85 -12.06 11.49
N ALA A 195 -11.99 -11.04 11.50
CA ALA A 195 -11.18 -10.67 12.65
C ALA A 195 -12.03 -10.31 13.86
N ARG A 196 -13.08 -9.47 13.68
CA ARG A 196 -13.98 -9.07 14.77
C ARG A 196 -14.84 -10.23 15.28
N ARG A 197 -15.39 -11.05 14.38
CA ARG A 197 -16.29 -12.14 14.74
C ARG A 197 -15.58 -13.29 15.45
N HIS A 198 -14.32 -13.54 15.10
CA HIS A 198 -13.56 -14.69 15.57
C HIS A 198 -12.29 -14.32 16.34
N GLU A 199 -12.22 -13.11 16.90
CA GLU A 199 -11.01 -12.59 17.56
C GLU A 199 -10.42 -13.56 18.60
N PRO A 200 -11.19 -14.12 19.57
CA PRO A 200 -10.61 -15.00 20.58
C PRO A 200 -10.00 -16.26 19.97
N LEU A 201 -10.69 -16.83 18.97
CA LEU A 201 -10.26 -18.01 18.25
C LEU A 201 -8.98 -17.73 17.44
N LEU A 202 -8.93 -16.62 16.72
CA LEU A 202 -7.74 -16.23 15.95
C LEU A 202 -6.56 -15.99 16.88
N ARG A 203 -6.75 -15.32 18.03
CA ARG A 203 -5.65 -15.13 19.00
C ARG A 203 -5.10 -16.45 19.54
N ASP A 204 -5.96 -17.43 19.81
CA ASP A 204 -5.55 -18.77 20.25
C ASP A 204 -4.82 -19.55 19.14
N LEU A 205 -5.37 -19.52 17.92
CA LEU A 205 -4.74 -20.10 16.74
C LEU A 205 -3.37 -19.48 16.45
N GLY A 206 -3.24 -18.17 16.57
CA GLY A 206 -1.97 -17.47 16.33
C GLY A 206 -0.83 -17.88 17.27
N ARG A 207 -1.12 -18.56 18.39
CA ARG A 207 -0.12 -19.12 19.32
C ARG A 207 0.31 -20.53 18.98
N THR A 208 -0.55 -21.29 18.31
CA THR A 208 -0.38 -22.75 18.08
C THR A 208 -0.12 -23.09 16.62
N LEU A 209 -0.65 -22.29 15.70
CA LEU A 209 -0.51 -22.44 14.26
C LEU A 209 0.89 -21.99 13.81
N ARG A 210 1.56 -22.84 13.02
CA ARG A 210 2.75 -22.40 12.27
C ARG A 210 2.31 -21.60 11.05
N TRP A 211 2.56 -20.29 11.08
CA TRP A 211 2.19 -19.39 10.01
C TRP A 211 3.39 -19.08 9.11
N GLY A 212 3.44 -19.74 7.95
CA GLY A 212 4.49 -19.62 6.95
C GLY A 212 4.13 -18.73 5.76
N LEU A 213 3.18 -17.79 5.91
CA LEU A 213 2.94 -16.77 4.90
C LEU A 213 3.75 -15.50 5.18
N GLU A 214 4.14 -14.81 4.12
CA GLU A 214 4.87 -13.53 4.14
C GLU A 214 3.97 -12.33 4.45
N VAL A 215 2.97 -12.54 5.29
CA VAL A 215 2.03 -11.52 5.77
C VAL A 215 1.73 -11.81 7.23
N PRO A 216 1.49 -10.83 8.10
CA PRO A 216 1.13 -11.11 9.49
C PRO A 216 -0.17 -11.94 9.60
N PHE A 217 -0.17 -12.93 10.49
CA PHE A 217 -1.33 -13.80 10.73
C PHE A 217 -2.56 -12.97 11.11
N LEU A 218 -2.46 -12.14 12.15
CA LEU A 218 -3.50 -11.17 12.48
C LEU A 218 -3.38 -9.95 11.56
N PRO A 219 -4.50 -9.28 11.25
CA PRO A 219 -4.46 -7.96 10.66
C PRO A 219 -3.60 -7.05 11.53
N VAL A 220 -2.77 -6.22 10.89
CA VAL A 220 -2.10 -5.12 11.58
C VAL A 220 -3.17 -4.11 12.00
N ASP A 221 -2.90 -3.35 13.07
CA ASP A 221 -3.80 -2.27 13.50
C ASP A 221 -4.23 -1.41 12.32
N ASP A 222 -5.44 -0.85 12.38
CA ASP A 222 -6.10 -0.11 11.30
C ASP A 222 -5.37 1.20 10.89
N SER A 223 -4.13 1.38 11.31
CA SER A 223 -3.23 2.49 10.98
C SER A 223 -2.59 2.36 9.60
N CYS A 224 -2.31 3.49 8.96
CA CYS A 224 -1.50 3.53 7.76
C CYS A 224 -0.01 3.27 8.08
N SER A 225 0.60 2.29 7.40
CA SER A 225 2.03 2.01 7.55
C SER A 225 2.86 2.97 6.69
N HIS A 226 3.86 3.61 7.29
CA HIS A 226 4.75 4.58 6.63
C HIS A 226 6.23 4.14 6.56
N GLY A 227 6.53 2.89 6.91
CA GLY A 227 7.89 2.43 7.21
C GLY A 227 8.15 2.52 8.71
N GLY A 228 9.40 2.74 9.08
CA GLY A 228 9.80 2.96 10.47
C GLY A 228 10.32 1.70 11.17
N ALA A 229 10.47 0.59 10.43
CA ALA A 229 11.13 -0.59 10.97
C ALA A 229 12.59 -0.29 11.35
N SER A 230 13.22 0.66 10.65
CA SER A 230 14.53 1.18 11.02
C SER A 230 14.54 1.88 12.37
N VAL A 231 13.47 2.61 12.72
CA VAL A 231 13.32 3.29 14.01
C VAL A 231 13.08 2.28 15.13
N GLU A 232 12.26 1.26 14.88
CA GLU A 232 12.07 0.17 15.84
C GLU A 232 13.38 -0.56 16.17
N ALA A 233 14.26 -0.70 15.18
CA ALA A 233 15.59 -1.29 15.36
C ALA A 233 16.54 -0.42 16.21
N LEU A 234 16.28 0.87 16.33
CA LEU A 234 17.02 1.80 17.20
C LEU A 234 16.48 1.85 18.64
N GLY A 235 15.57 0.94 19.00
CA GLY A 235 15.01 0.83 20.34
C GLY A 235 13.79 1.73 20.56
N ARG A 236 12.74 1.18 21.14
CA ARG A 236 11.46 1.90 21.36
C ARG A 236 11.53 2.98 22.43
N GLY A 237 12.51 2.95 23.34
CA GLY A 237 12.72 4.00 24.33
C GLY A 237 13.87 4.96 24.00
N PHE A 238 14.34 4.94 22.74
CA PHE A 238 15.39 5.84 22.24
C PHE A 238 16.77 5.65 22.89
N GLU A 239 17.00 4.53 23.57
CA GLU A 239 18.25 4.27 24.31
C GLU A 239 19.44 4.00 23.40
N THR A 240 19.19 3.56 22.15
CA THR A 240 20.24 3.23 21.18
C THR A 240 20.29 4.19 19.98
N LEU A 241 19.84 5.44 20.16
CA LEU A 241 19.97 6.47 19.12
C LEU A 241 21.43 6.68 18.66
N ASP A 242 22.38 6.51 19.58
CA ASP A 242 23.82 6.59 19.28
C ASP A 242 24.31 5.46 18.35
N ALA A 243 23.58 4.33 18.28
CA ALA A 243 23.84 3.22 17.35
C ALA A 243 23.21 3.43 15.96
N SER A 244 22.72 4.63 15.66
CA SER A 244 22.11 4.96 14.36
C SER A 244 23.03 4.73 13.16
N GLY A 245 24.35 4.74 13.35
CA GLY A 245 25.32 4.40 12.29
C GLY A 245 25.28 2.94 11.82
N ASP A 246 24.79 2.03 12.65
CA ASP A 246 24.71 0.59 12.32
C ASP A 246 23.50 0.26 11.46
N VAL A 247 22.54 1.18 11.35
CA VAL A 247 21.30 1.02 10.60
C VAL A 247 21.31 1.92 9.36
N VAL A 248 20.94 1.38 8.20
CA VAL A 248 20.62 2.17 7.01
C VAL A 248 19.11 2.27 6.87
N PRO A 249 18.48 3.41 7.24
CA PRO A 249 17.03 3.56 7.28
C PRO A 249 16.43 3.83 5.88
N ALA A 250 16.67 3.01 4.88
CA ALA A 250 16.21 3.26 3.50
C ALA A 250 14.70 2.97 3.26
N ASP A 251 13.92 2.63 4.29
CA ASP A 251 12.48 2.37 4.23
C ASP A 251 11.65 3.64 4.40
N VAL A 252 12.16 4.59 5.17
CA VAL A 252 11.60 5.95 5.34
C VAL A 252 12.31 6.95 4.44
N LEU A 253 11.55 7.87 3.84
CA LEU A 253 12.06 8.82 2.85
C LEU A 253 12.72 10.07 3.46
N ASP A 254 13.31 9.97 4.65
CA ASP A 254 13.94 11.13 5.28
C ASP A 254 15.15 11.62 4.47
N ALA A 255 15.41 12.93 4.50
CA ALA A 255 16.60 13.48 3.86
C ALA A 255 17.88 12.83 4.41
N TRP A 256 18.85 12.59 3.53
CA TRP A 256 20.15 12.06 3.92
C TRP A 256 21.09 13.15 4.47
N PHE A 257 20.76 14.41 4.21
CA PHE A 257 21.50 15.60 4.64
C PHE A 257 20.81 16.25 5.85
N PRO A 258 21.56 16.99 6.70
CA PRO A 258 20.97 17.72 7.82
C PRO A 258 20.21 18.97 7.35
N PRO A 259 19.34 19.54 8.21
CA PRO A 259 18.78 20.87 7.99
C PRO A 259 19.88 21.92 7.72
N ALA A 260 19.51 23.06 7.13
CA ALA A 260 20.44 24.15 6.91
C ALA A 260 21.19 24.50 8.22
N PRO A 261 22.50 24.79 8.17
CA PRO A 261 23.29 25.09 9.38
C PRO A 261 22.66 26.19 10.25
N ALA A 262 22.04 27.19 9.63
CA ALA A 262 21.31 28.25 10.32
C ALA A 262 20.10 27.72 11.12
N ALA A 263 19.37 26.73 10.58
CA ALA A 263 18.24 26.10 11.28
C ALA A 263 18.72 25.27 12.49
N VAL A 264 19.81 24.52 12.34
CA VAL A 264 20.43 23.79 13.46
C VAL A 264 20.95 24.77 14.53
N ALA A 265 21.61 25.85 14.12
CA ALA A 265 22.08 26.90 15.02
C ALA A 265 20.91 27.59 15.75
N ALA A 266 19.79 27.82 15.08
CA ALA A 266 18.60 28.43 15.69
C ALA A 266 17.95 27.53 16.75
N LEU A 267 17.94 26.21 16.54
CA LEU A 267 17.43 25.24 17.51
C LEU A 267 18.36 25.10 18.73
N THR A 268 19.66 25.08 18.50
CA THR A 268 20.66 24.85 19.55
C THR A 268 20.88 26.08 20.43
N ARG A 269 20.74 27.29 19.86
CA ARG A 269 20.85 28.57 20.57
C ARG A 269 19.61 28.83 21.42
N GLY A 270 19.51 28.13 22.55
CA GLY A 270 18.44 28.32 23.53
C GLY A 270 17.48 27.13 23.63
N LEU A 271 17.95 25.92 23.38
CA LEU A 271 17.14 24.70 23.42
C LEU A 271 16.34 24.55 24.73
N ASP A 272 16.91 24.92 25.89
CA ASP A 272 16.20 24.94 27.18
C ASP A 272 14.93 25.82 27.12
N TRP A 273 15.10 27.07 26.67
CA TRP A 273 13.99 28.01 26.56
C TRP A 273 12.95 27.55 25.53
N ILE A 274 13.40 27.08 24.37
CA ILE A 274 12.54 26.57 23.30
C ILE A 274 11.68 25.40 23.80
N SER A 275 12.28 24.50 24.59
CA SER A 275 11.59 23.29 25.08
C SER A 275 10.50 23.58 26.11
N ARG A 276 10.62 24.69 26.85
CA ARG A 276 9.68 25.07 27.92
C ARG A 276 8.74 26.23 27.57
N THR A 277 8.78 26.71 26.32
CA THR A 277 7.98 27.86 25.87
C THR A 277 6.91 27.43 24.87
N SER A 278 5.68 27.86 25.11
CA SER A 278 4.57 27.65 24.18
C SER A 278 4.83 28.38 22.85
N PRO A 279 4.52 27.79 21.70
CA PRO A 279 4.68 28.46 20.41
C PRO A 279 3.72 29.65 20.25
N PRO A 280 3.99 30.54 19.27
CA PRO A 280 2.96 31.44 18.75
C PRO A 280 1.71 30.66 18.35
N VAL A 281 0.54 31.09 18.85
CA VAL A 281 -0.73 30.33 18.79
C VAL A 281 -1.12 29.94 17.36
N ARG A 282 -0.94 30.86 16.41
CA ARG A 282 -1.29 30.70 15.00
C ARG A 282 -0.09 30.47 14.08
N ALA A 283 1.11 30.37 14.66
CA ALA A 283 2.37 30.33 13.92
C ALA A 283 2.58 31.52 12.98
N ASP A 284 2.19 32.73 13.39
CA ASP A 284 2.17 33.93 12.54
C ASP A 284 3.54 34.18 11.87
N GLY A 285 4.64 34.11 12.63
CA GLY A 285 5.98 34.29 12.05
C GLY A 285 6.42 33.20 11.05
N LEU A 286 5.84 31.99 11.12
CA LEU A 286 6.04 30.97 10.09
C LEU A 286 5.21 31.28 8.84
N ILE A 287 3.97 31.71 9.01
CA ILE A 287 3.08 32.11 7.90
C ILE A 287 3.69 33.29 7.13
N GLU A 288 4.11 34.34 7.83
CA GLU A 288 4.78 35.51 7.24
C GLU A 288 6.02 35.10 6.42
N GLU A 289 6.84 34.20 6.96
CA GLU A 289 8.04 33.74 6.26
C GLU A 289 7.71 32.89 5.02
N ILE A 290 6.70 32.01 5.10
CA ILE A 290 6.23 31.25 3.93
C ILE A 290 5.69 32.20 2.86
N ALA A 291 4.79 33.10 3.22
CA ALA A 291 4.19 34.11 2.33
C ALA A 291 5.29 34.90 1.60
N ARG A 292 6.26 35.42 2.36
CA ARG A 292 7.39 36.18 1.81
C ARG A 292 8.27 35.36 0.86
N ARG A 293 8.52 34.08 1.18
CA ARG A 293 9.42 33.24 0.37
C ARG A 293 8.75 32.62 -0.84
N ARG A 294 7.44 32.42 -0.80
CA ARG A 294 6.63 31.91 -1.91
C ARG A 294 6.03 33.02 -2.77
N GLY A 295 6.04 34.26 -2.30
CA GLY A 295 5.39 35.37 -3.00
C GLY A 295 3.87 35.26 -2.97
N LEU A 296 3.31 34.75 -1.86
CA LEU A 296 1.89 34.49 -1.68
C LEU A 296 1.31 35.42 -0.60
N PRO A 297 0.01 35.76 -0.66
CA PRO A 297 -0.69 36.34 0.47
C PRO A 297 -0.68 35.44 1.71
N GLU A 298 -0.76 36.00 2.90
CA GLU A 298 -0.82 35.20 4.13
C GLU A 298 -2.19 34.51 4.32
N ASP A 299 -3.26 35.13 3.83
CA ASP A 299 -4.61 34.64 4.01
C ASP A 299 -4.93 33.39 3.19
N VAL A 300 -4.10 33.04 2.19
CA VAL A 300 -4.17 31.77 1.44
C VAL A 300 -3.43 30.61 2.12
N LEU A 301 -2.76 30.84 3.26
CA LEU A 301 -1.94 29.84 3.94
C LEU A 301 -2.61 29.26 5.20
N ALA A 302 -2.42 27.96 5.39
CA ALA A 302 -2.69 27.25 6.64
C ALA A 302 -1.51 26.34 7.01
N VAL A 303 -1.21 26.19 8.30
CA VAL A 303 -0.10 25.37 8.79
C VAL A 303 -0.58 24.13 9.56
N GLY A 304 0.28 23.13 9.68
CA GLY A 304 0.00 21.91 10.43
C GLY A 304 1.25 21.14 10.86
N ALA A 305 1.04 20.18 11.78
CA ALA A 305 2.07 19.32 12.38
C ALA A 305 2.57 18.23 11.40
N GLY A 306 3.10 18.67 10.25
CA GLY A 306 3.31 17.80 9.08
C GLY A 306 2.04 17.67 8.22
N SER A 307 2.19 17.12 7.02
CA SER A 307 1.08 17.02 6.06
C SER A 307 -0.05 16.13 6.57
N SER A 308 0.23 15.10 7.37
CA SER A 308 -0.77 14.24 8.00
C SER A 308 -1.81 15.03 8.80
N ASP A 309 -1.41 16.02 9.61
CA ASP A 309 -2.36 16.89 10.34
C ASP A 309 -3.31 17.59 9.37
N LEU A 310 -2.76 18.17 8.30
CA LEU A 310 -3.52 18.89 7.29
C LEU A 310 -4.47 17.95 6.54
N ILE A 311 -4.04 16.75 6.16
CA ILE A 311 -4.87 15.73 5.50
C ILE A 311 -6.06 15.36 6.40
N PHE A 312 -5.80 15.01 7.66
CA PHE A 312 -6.83 14.59 8.60
C PHE A 312 -7.81 15.73 8.95
N ARG A 313 -7.34 16.98 9.05
CA ARG A 313 -8.22 18.13 9.29
C ARG A 313 -9.06 18.47 8.06
N ALA A 314 -8.43 18.56 6.89
CA ALA A 314 -9.09 18.91 5.65
C ALA A 314 -10.13 17.87 5.24
N PHE A 315 -9.73 16.61 5.13
CA PHE A 315 -10.59 15.59 4.53
C PHE A 315 -11.81 15.31 5.41
N ARG A 316 -11.67 15.33 6.74
CA ARG A 316 -12.80 15.18 7.66
C ARG A 316 -13.79 16.34 7.62
N GLY A 317 -13.34 17.55 7.27
CA GLY A 317 -14.22 18.71 7.08
C GLY A 317 -14.90 18.72 5.71
N TRP A 318 -14.39 17.94 4.75
CA TRP A 318 -14.76 18.04 3.34
C TRP A 318 -15.53 16.84 2.81
N LEU A 319 -15.40 15.68 3.45
CA LEU A 319 -15.89 14.41 2.98
C LEU A 319 -16.72 13.70 4.04
N ASP A 320 -17.64 12.89 3.56
CA ASP A 320 -18.40 11.91 4.34
C ASP A 320 -18.48 10.57 3.59
N ALA A 321 -19.13 9.57 4.16
CA ALA A 321 -19.25 8.24 3.55
C ALA A 321 -20.00 8.22 2.19
N SER A 322 -20.73 9.28 1.85
CA SER A 322 -21.41 9.43 0.56
C SER A 322 -20.52 10.08 -0.51
N SER A 323 -19.42 10.69 -0.09
CA SER A 323 -18.48 11.36 -0.99
C SER A 323 -17.77 10.37 -1.91
N ARG A 324 -17.59 10.77 -3.17
CA ARG A 324 -16.86 10.03 -4.19
C ARG A 324 -15.50 10.65 -4.43
N VAL A 325 -14.45 9.89 -4.15
CA VAL A 325 -13.06 10.36 -4.25
C VAL A 325 -12.35 9.65 -5.40
N LEU A 326 -11.48 10.35 -6.13
CA LEU A 326 -10.54 9.75 -7.08
C LEU A 326 -9.12 9.78 -6.50
N LEU A 327 -8.51 8.60 -6.38
CA LEU A 327 -7.10 8.46 -5.96
C LEU A 327 -6.26 7.91 -7.10
N ILE A 328 -5.07 8.49 -7.31
CA ILE A 328 -4.05 7.87 -8.16
C ILE A 328 -3.58 6.55 -7.51
N ASP A 329 -3.41 5.49 -8.30
CA ASP A 329 -2.92 4.20 -7.81
C ASP A 329 -1.77 3.67 -8.68
N PRO A 330 -0.60 3.34 -8.10
CA PRO A 330 -0.21 3.54 -6.71
C PRO A 330 0.04 5.01 -6.35
N SER A 331 -0.21 5.37 -5.09
CA SER A 331 0.09 6.68 -4.50
C SER A 331 0.35 6.55 -2.98
N TYR A 332 0.53 7.67 -2.28
CA TYR A 332 0.85 7.71 -0.87
C TYR A 332 -0.31 7.14 -0.03
N GLY A 333 -0.01 6.09 0.75
CA GLY A 333 -1.04 5.26 1.40
C GLY A 333 -1.93 5.98 2.41
N GLU A 334 -1.51 7.13 2.95
CA GLU A 334 -2.31 7.90 3.92
C GLU A 334 -3.63 8.38 3.31
N TYR A 335 -3.63 8.70 2.01
CA TYR A 335 -4.84 9.16 1.33
C TYR A 335 -5.91 8.08 1.27
N ALA A 336 -5.55 6.87 0.81
CA ALA A 336 -6.46 5.74 0.80
C ALA A 336 -6.93 5.38 2.21
N HIS A 337 -6.01 5.38 3.18
CA HIS A 337 -6.35 5.11 4.58
C HIS A 337 -7.37 6.12 5.14
N VAL A 338 -7.13 7.43 5.01
CA VAL A 338 -8.05 8.45 5.53
C VAL A 338 -9.40 8.39 4.82
N VAL A 339 -9.39 8.32 3.49
CA VAL A 339 -10.61 8.33 2.67
C VAL A 339 -11.45 7.07 2.92
N GLU A 340 -10.86 5.88 2.85
CA GLU A 340 -11.62 4.63 2.86
C GLU A 340 -11.81 4.06 4.27
N ARG A 341 -10.86 4.27 5.20
CA ARG A 341 -10.89 3.63 6.53
C ARG A 341 -11.33 4.57 7.64
N VAL A 342 -10.89 5.82 7.60
CA VAL A 342 -11.23 6.79 8.64
C VAL A 342 -12.59 7.43 8.35
N ILE A 343 -12.83 7.87 7.11
CA ILE A 343 -14.07 8.56 6.72
C ILE A 343 -15.10 7.57 6.18
N GLY A 344 -14.66 6.50 5.49
CA GLY A 344 -15.54 5.50 4.91
C GLY A 344 -16.12 5.89 3.55
N CYS A 345 -15.43 6.76 2.80
CA CYS A 345 -15.81 7.15 1.44
C CYS A 345 -15.64 5.99 0.46
N ARG A 346 -16.35 6.07 -0.66
CA ARG A 346 -16.03 5.28 -1.85
C ARG A 346 -14.95 5.98 -2.66
N ALA A 347 -13.82 5.30 -2.88
CA ALA A 347 -12.74 5.84 -3.68
C ALA A 347 -12.51 5.05 -4.98
N ASP A 348 -12.71 5.73 -6.11
CA ASP A 348 -12.28 5.24 -7.43
C ASP A 348 -10.75 5.33 -7.54
N ARG A 349 -10.16 4.52 -8.42
CA ARG A 349 -8.73 4.55 -8.73
C ARG A 349 -8.46 5.03 -10.15
N PHE A 350 -7.40 5.79 -10.29
CA PHE A 350 -6.75 6.06 -11.57
C PHE A 350 -5.48 5.20 -11.62
N PRO A 351 -5.51 4.02 -12.27
CA PRO A 351 -4.39 3.09 -12.23
C PRO A 351 -3.27 3.54 -13.16
N LEU A 352 -2.06 3.53 -12.62
CA LEU A 352 -0.81 3.74 -13.32
C LEU A 352 -0.15 2.39 -13.57
N HIS A 353 0.44 2.23 -14.76
CA HIS A 353 1.06 0.96 -15.14
C HIS A 353 2.56 1.11 -15.34
N ARG A 354 3.32 0.10 -14.90
CA ARG A 354 4.77 0.02 -15.11
C ARG A 354 5.16 0.11 -16.59
N ALA A 355 4.36 -0.51 -17.46
CA ALA A 355 4.59 -0.51 -18.91
C ALA A 355 4.50 0.90 -19.52
N GLU A 356 3.77 1.81 -18.87
CA GLU A 356 3.62 3.23 -19.25
C GLU A 356 4.61 4.13 -18.48
N GLY A 357 5.56 3.52 -17.76
CA GLY A 357 6.52 4.23 -16.93
C GLY A 357 5.89 4.93 -15.73
N TRP A 358 4.75 4.44 -15.23
CA TRP A 358 4.00 5.02 -14.11
C TRP A 358 3.54 6.47 -14.30
N ARG A 359 3.40 6.92 -15.55
CA ARG A 359 3.01 8.29 -15.88
C ARG A 359 1.51 8.50 -15.73
N ILE A 360 1.13 9.67 -15.22
CA ILE A 360 -0.24 10.16 -15.34
C ILE A 360 -0.40 10.69 -16.76
N ASP A 361 -1.26 10.05 -17.56
CA ASP A 361 -1.72 10.55 -18.85
C ASP A 361 -2.74 11.68 -18.62
N PRO A 362 -2.44 12.95 -18.98
CA PRO A 362 -3.32 14.10 -18.75
C PRO A 362 -4.67 13.97 -19.45
N GLU A 363 -4.69 13.48 -20.68
CA GLU A 363 -5.91 13.33 -21.49
C GLU A 363 -6.80 12.20 -20.95
N ARG A 364 -6.20 11.12 -20.45
CA ARG A 364 -6.91 10.06 -19.73
C ARG A 364 -7.46 10.59 -18.41
N LEU A 365 -6.69 11.36 -17.64
CA LEU A 365 -7.14 11.95 -16.38
C LEU A 365 -8.33 12.88 -16.62
N ALA A 366 -8.23 13.81 -17.57
CA ALA A 366 -9.32 14.71 -17.95
C ALA A 366 -10.60 13.96 -18.35
N ARG A 367 -10.50 12.84 -19.10
CA ARG A 367 -11.65 11.99 -19.42
C ARG A 367 -12.27 11.34 -18.19
N VAL A 368 -11.45 10.85 -17.25
CA VAL A 368 -11.95 10.24 -16.01
C VAL A 368 -12.67 11.27 -15.14
N LEU A 369 -12.14 12.50 -15.04
CA LEU A 369 -12.73 13.58 -14.24
C LEU A 369 -14.17 13.95 -14.66
N ARG A 370 -14.57 13.67 -15.91
CA ARG A 370 -15.96 13.85 -16.38
C ARG A 370 -16.99 13.04 -15.58
N LYS A 371 -16.55 12.01 -14.84
CA LYS A 371 -17.41 11.23 -13.94
C LYS A 371 -17.88 11.99 -12.70
N ARG A 372 -17.33 13.19 -12.44
CA ARG A 372 -17.56 14.06 -11.27
C ARG A 372 -17.16 13.40 -9.95
N TYR A 373 -16.30 14.08 -9.21
CA TYR A 373 -15.75 13.64 -7.93
C TYR A 373 -15.86 14.78 -6.93
N ASP A 374 -16.09 14.48 -5.66
CA ASP A 374 -16.08 15.49 -4.60
C ASP A 374 -14.64 15.90 -4.25
N LEU A 375 -13.71 14.95 -4.37
CA LEU A 375 -12.28 15.18 -4.21
C LEU A 375 -11.44 14.33 -5.16
N VAL A 376 -10.39 14.91 -5.71
CA VAL A 376 -9.35 14.22 -6.47
C VAL A 376 -8.01 14.48 -5.79
N VAL A 377 -7.27 13.43 -5.49
CA VAL A 377 -5.97 13.53 -4.79
C VAL A 377 -4.86 13.14 -5.75
N ILE A 378 -3.91 14.04 -5.96
CA ILE A 378 -2.75 13.85 -6.84
C ILE A 378 -1.49 14.18 -6.05
N VAL A 379 -0.53 13.26 -6.03
CA VAL A 379 0.80 13.50 -5.45
C VAL A 379 1.75 13.75 -6.61
N ASN A 380 2.41 14.91 -6.63
CA ASN A 380 3.25 15.31 -7.76
C ASN A 380 4.49 16.10 -7.30
N PRO A 381 5.72 15.56 -7.43
CA PRO A 381 6.06 14.21 -7.89
C PRO A 381 5.45 13.09 -7.04
N ASN A 382 5.00 12.01 -7.69
CA ASN A 382 4.27 10.94 -7.01
C ASN A 382 5.16 10.11 -6.07
N ASN A 383 4.58 9.66 -4.96
CA ASN A 383 5.16 8.66 -4.07
C ASN A 383 4.21 7.45 -4.05
N PRO A 384 4.63 6.26 -4.50
CA PRO A 384 6.02 5.79 -4.52
C PRO A 384 6.67 5.74 -5.91
N THR A 385 5.98 6.09 -6.99
CA THR A 385 6.53 5.91 -8.35
C THR A 385 7.67 6.86 -8.66
N GLY A 386 7.67 8.05 -8.04
CA GLY A 386 8.71 9.04 -8.24
C GLY A 386 8.58 9.81 -9.55
N VAL A 387 7.46 9.64 -10.26
CA VAL A 387 7.21 10.29 -11.54
C VAL A 387 6.53 11.63 -11.33
N HIS A 388 6.95 12.61 -12.10
CA HIS A 388 6.41 13.96 -12.09
C HIS A 388 5.64 14.24 -13.38
N LEU A 389 4.46 14.83 -13.24
CA LEU A 389 3.69 15.44 -14.31
C LEU A 389 3.95 16.95 -14.30
N ASP A 390 4.34 17.51 -15.45
CA ASP A 390 4.57 18.95 -15.59
C ASP A 390 3.39 19.79 -15.08
N ALA A 391 3.71 20.82 -14.30
CA ALA A 391 2.71 21.64 -13.62
C ALA A 391 1.76 22.36 -14.58
N ALA A 392 2.24 22.80 -15.75
CA ALA A 392 1.38 23.43 -16.75
C ALA A 392 0.40 22.43 -17.35
N ARG A 393 0.85 21.21 -17.66
CA ARG A 393 -0.03 20.12 -18.13
C ARG A 393 -1.04 19.69 -17.08
N LEU A 394 -0.62 19.61 -15.81
CA LEU A 394 -1.55 19.30 -14.72
C LEU A 394 -2.59 20.42 -14.58
N ARG A 395 -2.17 21.69 -14.60
CA ARG A 395 -3.07 22.85 -14.56
C ARG A 395 -4.14 22.79 -15.65
N GLU A 396 -3.78 22.49 -16.90
CA GLU A 396 -4.75 22.34 -17.99
C GLU A 396 -5.82 21.29 -17.68
N VAL A 397 -5.43 20.17 -17.05
CA VAL A 397 -6.37 19.13 -16.62
C VAL A 397 -7.30 19.66 -15.53
N LEU A 398 -6.76 20.37 -14.54
CA LEU A 398 -7.55 20.97 -13.45
C LEU A 398 -8.57 21.98 -13.97
N GLU A 399 -8.16 22.84 -14.91
CA GLU A 399 -9.03 23.84 -15.55
C GLU A 399 -10.13 23.20 -16.42
N SER A 400 -9.87 22.00 -16.96
CA SER A 400 -10.86 21.25 -17.77
C SER A 400 -11.87 20.43 -16.95
N ALA A 401 -11.68 20.37 -15.62
CA ALA A 401 -12.50 19.53 -14.76
C ALA A 401 -13.91 20.10 -14.55
N PRO A 402 -14.92 19.25 -14.28
CA PRO A 402 -16.26 19.73 -13.97
C PRO A 402 -16.31 20.53 -12.65
N ASP A 403 -17.14 21.58 -12.65
CA ASP A 403 -17.47 22.36 -11.45
C ASP A 403 -17.87 21.46 -10.26
N GLY A 404 -17.48 21.89 -9.07
CA GLY A 404 -17.73 21.17 -7.82
C GLY A 404 -16.65 20.14 -7.45
N THR A 405 -15.72 19.84 -8.35
CA THR A 405 -14.59 18.95 -8.04
C THR A 405 -13.52 19.69 -7.26
N ARG A 406 -13.21 19.26 -6.03
CA ARG A 406 -12.03 19.77 -5.29
C ARG A 406 -10.78 18.95 -5.64
N PHE A 407 -9.64 19.62 -5.70
CA PHE A 407 -8.33 19.00 -5.94
C PHE A 407 -7.40 19.18 -4.74
N TRP A 408 -6.81 18.08 -4.29
CA TRP A 408 -5.70 18.07 -3.36
C TRP A 408 -4.43 17.66 -4.10
N ILE A 409 -3.50 18.60 -4.22
CA ILE A 409 -2.19 18.40 -4.83
C ILE A 409 -1.14 18.31 -3.72
N ASP A 410 -0.45 17.19 -3.61
CA ASP A 410 0.64 17.00 -2.65
C ASP A 410 1.98 17.24 -3.33
N GLU A 411 2.64 18.32 -2.93
CA GLU A 411 3.92 18.80 -3.47
C GLU A 411 5.09 18.57 -2.51
N THR A 412 4.99 17.54 -1.66
CA THR A 412 6.05 17.14 -0.71
C THR A 412 7.45 16.98 -1.36
N TYR A 413 7.52 16.74 -2.67
CA TYR A 413 8.76 16.53 -3.42
C TYR A 413 9.03 17.59 -4.53
N ALA A 414 8.25 18.68 -4.63
CA ALA A 414 8.32 19.62 -5.77
C ALA A 414 9.69 20.32 -5.94
N GLY A 415 10.40 20.59 -4.85
CA GLY A 415 11.76 21.14 -4.86
C GLY A 415 12.79 20.27 -5.62
N TYR A 416 12.56 18.97 -5.80
CA TYR A 416 13.45 18.12 -6.61
C TYR A 416 13.28 18.33 -8.13
N VAL A 417 12.18 18.94 -8.57
CA VAL A 417 11.89 19.18 -10.00
C VAL A 417 12.03 20.64 -10.43
N GLY A 418 12.08 21.57 -9.48
CA GLY A 418 12.24 23.00 -9.76
C GLY A 418 11.16 23.84 -9.09
N ALA A 419 11.46 25.11 -8.82
CA ALA A 419 10.53 26.01 -8.14
C ALA A 419 9.36 26.43 -9.05
N GLU A 420 9.52 26.35 -10.37
CA GLU A 420 8.53 26.65 -11.39
C GLU A 420 7.47 25.54 -11.57
N GLN A 421 7.71 24.36 -11.00
CA GLN A 421 6.84 23.20 -11.11
C GLN A 421 5.81 23.11 -9.97
N THR A 422 5.69 24.16 -9.15
CA THR A 422 4.66 24.25 -8.11
C THR A 422 3.36 24.83 -8.65
N LEU A 423 2.23 24.32 -8.16
CA LEU A 423 0.90 24.87 -8.38
C LEU A 423 0.46 25.84 -7.27
N GLU A 424 1.33 26.17 -6.30
CA GLU A 424 0.97 27.08 -5.19
C GLU A 424 0.36 28.42 -5.66
N PRO A 425 0.93 29.15 -6.66
CA PRO A 425 0.31 30.38 -7.15
C PRO A 425 -1.07 30.15 -7.76
N TYR A 426 -1.26 29.05 -8.48
CA TYR A 426 -2.56 28.70 -9.05
C TYR A 426 -3.58 28.34 -7.97
N ALA A 427 -3.17 27.59 -6.94
CA ALA A 427 -4.02 27.23 -5.81
C ALA A 427 -4.40 28.42 -4.92
N ALA A 428 -3.63 29.50 -4.93
CA ALA A 428 -3.99 30.74 -4.24
C ALA A 428 -5.20 31.45 -4.88
N GLU A 429 -5.42 31.23 -6.18
CA GLU A 429 -6.45 31.88 -6.99
C GLU A 429 -7.63 30.96 -7.33
N ALA A 430 -7.39 29.67 -7.54
CA ALA A 430 -8.40 28.72 -7.99
C ALA A 430 -9.30 28.26 -6.83
N ASP A 431 -10.62 28.45 -6.97
CA ASP A 431 -11.64 28.21 -5.93
C ASP A 431 -11.71 26.77 -5.39
N ASN A 432 -11.10 25.81 -6.09
CA ASN A 432 -11.22 24.39 -5.81
C ASN A 432 -9.88 23.64 -5.74
N VAL A 433 -8.74 24.33 -5.83
CA VAL A 433 -7.42 23.69 -5.80
C VAL A 433 -6.71 23.99 -4.49
N VAL A 434 -6.13 22.94 -3.91
CA VAL A 434 -5.39 23.00 -2.66
C VAL A 434 -4.05 22.33 -2.87
N VAL A 435 -2.96 23.03 -2.51
CA VAL A 435 -1.60 22.48 -2.55
C VAL A 435 -1.11 22.26 -1.12
N SER A 436 -0.68 21.05 -0.81
CA SER A 436 -0.07 20.67 0.47
C SER A 436 1.43 20.49 0.31
N THR A 437 2.20 21.20 1.15
CA THR A 437 3.67 21.18 1.13
C THR A 437 4.23 20.75 2.48
N SER A 438 4.95 19.63 2.50
CA SER A 438 5.64 19.13 3.69
C SER A 438 7.09 19.61 3.76
N LEU A 439 7.54 20.05 4.94
CA LEU A 439 8.95 20.40 5.17
C LEU A 439 9.81 19.18 5.57
N SER A 440 9.20 17.99 5.63
CA SER A 440 9.85 16.78 6.16
C SER A 440 10.99 16.29 5.27
N LYS A 441 10.83 16.42 3.95
CA LYS A 441 11.68 15.77 2.94
C LYS A 441 12.69 16.75 2.36
N MET A 442 12.21 17.77 1.65
CA MET A 442 13.07 18.73 0.96
C MET A 442 13.88 19.62 1.89
N TYR A 443 13.39 19.84 3.12
CA TYR A 443 14.04 20.72 4.11
C TYR A 443 14.72 19.96 5.27
N ALA A 444 14.71 18.62 5.23
CA ALA A 444 15.26 17.74 6.26
C ALA A 444 14.63 17.93 7.67
N LEU A 445 13.36 18.35 7.76
CA LEU A 445 12.69 18.63 9.04
C LEU A 445 11.69 17.54 9.48
N SER A 446 11.91 16.28 9.06
CA SER A 446 10.96 15.18 9.29
C SER A 446 10.58 15.00 10.76
N GLY A 447 11.55 15.00 11.66
CA GLY A 447 11.31 14.88 13.10
C GLY A 447 10.64 16.09 13.76
N LEU A 448 10.64 17.26 13.11
CA LEU A 448 10.07 18.49 13.67
C LEU A 448 8.57 18.66 13.39
N ARG A 449 8.03 17.90 12.43
CA ARG A 449 6.59 17.91 12.10
C ARG A 449 6.10 19.30 11.69
N ALA A 450 6.56 19.79 10.53
CA ALA A 450 6.08 21.04 9.94
C ALA A 450 5.61 20.83 8.50
N ALA A 451 4.44 21.39 8.19
CA ALA A 451 3.90 21.49 6.84
C ALA A 451 2.99 22.72 6.75
N TYR A 452 2.68 23.09 5.52
CA TYR A 452 1.69 24.11 5.24
C TYR A 452 0.88 23.74 4.00
N LEU A 453 -0.18 24.51 3.77
CA LEU A 453 -1.10 24.35 2.68
C LEU A 453 -1.43 25.71 2.09
N THR A 454 -1.48 25.77 0.77
CA THR A 454 -1.89 26.93 -0.03
C THR A 454 -3.24 26.63 -0.65
N ALA A 455 -4.21 27.49 -0.43
CA ALA A 455 -5.58 27.34 -0.91
C ALA A 455 -6.26 28.71 -1.03
N PRO A 456 -7.35 28.85 -1.81
CA PRO A 456 -8.06 30.12 -1.88
C PRO A 456 -8.57 30.53 -0.49
N PRO A 457 -8.70 31.85 -0.21
CA PRO A 457 -8.95 32.35 1.15
C PRO A 457 -10.12 31.68 1.89
N PRO A 458 -11.27 31.35 1.26
CA PRO A 458 -12.36 30.64 1.93
C PRO A 458 -11.96 29.25 2.46
N ILE A 459 -11.18 28.49 1.67
CA ILE A 459 -10.72 27.15 2.06
C ILE A 459 -9.64 27.25 3.14
N ALA A 460 -8.67 28.16 2.98
CA ALA A 460 -7.64 28.39 3.99
C ALA A 460 -8.24 28.86 5.32
N ALA A 461 -9.25 29.74 5.29
CA ALA A 461 -9.96 30.20 6.48
C ALA A 461 -10.73 29.07 7.18
N ASP A 462 -11.42 28.21 6.44
CA ASP A 462 -12.10 27.03 7.01
C ASP A 462 -11.10 26.08 7.68
N LEU A 463 -9.98 25.78 7.02
CA LEU A 463 -8.93 24.97 7.64
C LEU A 463 -8.35 25.61 8.91
N ARG A 464 -8.13 26.92 8.91
CA ARG A 464 -7.66 27.66 10.09
C ARG A 464 -8.64 27.59 11.26
N ARG A 465 -9.96 27.56 10.97
CA ARG A 465 -11.01 27.40 12.00
C ARG A 465 -10.89 26.06 12.73
N TRP A 466 -10.45 25.01 12.04
CA TRP A 466 -10.22 23.68 12.59
C TRP A 466 -8.78 23.45 13.11
N THR A 467 -7.89 24.44 13.00
CA THR A 467 -6.53 24.35 13.57
C THR A 467 -6.60 24.53 15.08
N PRO A 468 -6.13 23.57 15.89
CA PRO A 468 -6.00 23.80 17.33
C PRO A 468 -4.95 24.89 17.61
N PRO A 469 -5.06 25.62 18.74
CA PRO A 469 -3.98 26.50 19.16
C PRO A 469 -2.69 25.68 19.31
N TRP A 470 -1.55 26.26 18.91
CA TRP A 470 -0.23 25.62 19.02
C TRP A 470 -0.03 24.36 18.17
N ALA A 471 -0.78 24.22 17.06
CA ALA A 471 -0.68 23.06 16.16
C ALA A 471 0.76 22.75 15.69
N VAL A 472 1.59 23.77 15.49
CA VAL A 472 3.01 23.61 15.12
C VAL A 472 3.88 23.98 16.30
N SER A 473 4.75 23.05 16.73
CA SER A 473 5.63 23.24 17.89
C SER A 473 6.63 24.39 17.70
N LEU A 474 7.08 25.00 18.79
CA LEU A 474 8.05 26.11 18.73
C LEU A 474 9.37 25.72 18.05
N PRO A 475 10.01 24.56 18.37
CA PRO A 475 11.18 24.10 17.61
C PRO A 475 10.91 24.02 16.11
N ALA A 476 9.75 23.51 15.71
CA ALA A 476 9.38 23.35 14.31
C ALA A 476 9.24 24.69 13.59
N GLN A 477 8.59 25.69 14.23
CA GLN A 477 8.47 27.03 13.66
C GLN A 477 9.85 27.70 13.49
N ILE A 478 10.72 27.64 14.51
CA ILE A 478 12.06 28.23 14.47
C ILE A 478 12.90 27.62 13.34
N ALA A 479 12.92 26.29 13.26
CA ALA A 479 13.68 25.59 12.24
C ALA A 479 13.13 25.82 10.84
N ALA A 480 11.80 25.79 10.67
CA ALA A 480 11.15 26.03 9.39
C ALA A 480 11.41 27.44 8.86
N VAL A 481 11.25 28.47 9.71
CA VAL A 481 11.57 29.87 9.35
C VAL A 481 13.03 30.00 8.94
N SER A 482 13.94 29.39 9.69
CA SER A 482 15.38 29.44 9.38
C SER A 482 15.72 28.67 8.09
N ALA A 483 15.08 27.54 7.84
CA ALA A 483 15.26 26.74 6.64
C ALA A 483 14.78 27.48 5.39
N LEU A 484 13.59 28.10 5.44
CA LEU A 484 13.04 28.89 4.34
C LEU A 484 13.96 30.07 3.98
N ARG A 485 14.77 30.56 4.92
CA ARG A 485 15.76 31.62 4.70
C ARG A 485 17.02 31.19 3.93
N ASP A 486 17.20 29.91 3.63
CA ASP A 486 18.39 29.40 2.93
C ASP A 486 18.05 28.51 1.70
N PRO A 487 17.41 29.08 0.66
CA PRO A 487 17.03 28.30 -0.53
C PRO A 487 18.24 27.77 -1.30
N ALA A 488 19.38 28.46 -1.26
CA ALA A 488 20.60 28.04 -1.96
C ALA A 488 21.17 26.73 -1.36
N TYR A 489 21.18 26.61 -0.02
CA TYR A 489 21.56 25.37 0.64
C TYR A 489 20.71 24.20 0.16
N TYR A 490 19.38 24.33 0.20
CA TYR A 490 18.49 23.24 -0.17
C TYR A 490 18.54 22.90 -1.66
N ALA A 491 18.62 23.89 -2.55
CA ALA A 491 18.84 23.66 -3.97
C ALA A 491 20.12 22.84 -4.23
N SER A 492 21.22 23.15 -3.53
CA SER A 492 22.46 22.37 -3.64
C SER A 492 22.29 20.92 -3.14
N ARG A 493 21.54 20.71 -2.06
CA ARG A 493 21.25 19.38 -1.51
C ARG A 493 20.33 18.56 -2.41
N TRP A 494 19.36 19.18 -3.08
CA TRP A 494 18.51 18.51 -4.06
C TRP A 494 19.32 18.06 -5.28
N ALA A 495 20.19 18.93 -5.81
CA ALA A 495 21.11 18.58 -6.89
C ALA A 495 22.05 17.42 -6.50
N GLN A 496 22.62 17.45 -5.29
CA GLN A 496 23.45 16.36 -4.79
C GLN A 496 22.64 15.06 -4.59
N THR A 497 21.39 15.15 -4.18
CA THR A 497 20.49 14.00 -4.07
C THR A 497 20.24 13.37 -5.44
N ALA A 498 20.13 14.16 -6.51
CA ALA A 498 20.00 13.63 -7.87
C ALA A 498 21.24 12.83 -8.31
N VAL A 499 22.45 13.31 -7.97
CA VAL A 499 23.70 12.57 -8.23
C VAL A 499 23.72 11.24 -7.47
N LEU A 500 23.49 11.28 -6.15
CA LEU A 500 23.47 10.07 -5.31
C LEU A 500 22.39 9.07 -5.73
N ARG A 501 21.24 9.57 -6.22
CA ARG A 501 20.16 8.77 -6.79
C ARG A 501 20.61 8.04 -8.05
N GLY A 502 21.27 8.73 -8.97
CA GLY A 502 21.80 8.14 -10.20
C GLY A 502 22.88 7.09 -9.92
N GLU A 503 23.78 7.37 -8.98
CA GLU A 503 24.80 6.41 -8.53
C GLU A 503 24.18 5.15 -7.90
N LEU A 504 23.19 5.31 -7.01
CA LEU A 504 22.48 4.18 -6.43
C LEU A 504 21.72 3.38 -7.48
N ALA A 505 21.04 4.05 -8.43
CA ALA A 505 20.31 3.39 -9.50
C ALA A 505 21.24 2.58 -10.42
N ALA A 506 22.39 3.14 -10.78
CA ALA A 506 23.42 2.45 -11.55
C ALA A 506 23.95 1.23 -10.79
N ALA A 507 24.33 1.39 -9.53
CA ALA A 507 24.84 0.30 -8.69
C ALA A 507 23.84 -0.85 -8.54
N LEU A 508 22.53 -0.55 -8.41
CA LEU A 508 21.49 -1.57 -8.35
C LEU A 508 21.26 -2.28 -9.69
N THR A 509 21.41 -1.55 -10.81
CA THR A 509 21.26 -2.10 -12.16
C THR A 509 22.40 -3.08 -12.48
N GLU A 510 23.61 -2.82 -11.99
CA GLU A 510 24.78 -3.68 -12.17
C GLU A 510 24.70 -5.03 -11.42
N ILE A 511 23.77 -5.18 -10.46
CA ILE A 511 23.65 -6.41 -9.64
C ILE A 511 23.20 -7.61 -10.48
N ASP A 512 22.17 -7.42 -11.30
CA ASP A 512 21.52 -8.45 -12.13
C ASP A 512 20.68 -7.76 -13.22
N GLU A 513 20.89 -8.16 -14.48
CA GLU A 513 20.20 -7.61 -15.66
C GLU A 513 18.68 -7.81 -15.65
N ASN A 514 18.17 -8.75 -14.84
CA ASN A 514 16.75 -9.05 -14.72
C ASN A 514 16.03 -8.13 -13.71
N LEU A 515 16.78 -7.28 -13.01
CA LEU A 515 16.21 -6.26 -12.12
C LEU A 515 15.75 -5.06 -12.94
N ALA A 516 14.53 -4.59 -12.67
CA ALA A 516 14.06 -3.33 -13.23
C ALA A 516 14.21 -2.22 -12.18
N VAL A 517 15.21 -1.35 -12.38
CA VAL A 517 15.43 -0.15 -11.59
C VAL A 517 14.71 1.02 -12.26
N HIS A 518 13.84 1.70 -11.51
CA HIS A 518 13.21 2.94 -11.96
C HIS A 518 13.71 4.10 -11.09
N GLU A 519 14.44 4.99 -11.73
CA GLU A 519 14.98 6.19 -11.12
C GLU A 519 13.85 7.23 -10.96
N SER A 520 13.54 7.64 -9.73
CA SER A 520 12.56 8.71 -9.48
C SER A 520 13.11 10.08 -9.84
N VAL A 521 12.30 11.14 -9.80
CA VAL A 521 12.84 12.51 -9.70
C VAL A 521 13.15 12.91 -8.25
N ALA A 522 12.52 12.26 -7.27
CA ALA A 522 12.60 12.56 -5.83
C ALA A 522 13.83 11.90 -5.15
N ASN A 523 13.76 11.66 -3.83
CA ASN A 523 14.85 11.11 -3.02
C ASN A 523 14.79 9.59 -2.81
N PHE A 524 14.40 8.83 -3.83
CA PHE A 524 14.32 7.37 -3.76
C PHE A 524 14.47 6.71 -5.13
N VAL A 525 14.58 5.39 -5.16
CA VAL A 525 14.52 4.57 -6.37
C VAL A 525 13.55 3.41 -6.15
N LEU A 526 12.95 2.91 -7.24
CA LEU A 526 12.21 1.66 -7.21
C LEU A 526 13.07 0.54 -7.79
N LEU A 527 13.04 -0.61 -7.11
CA LEU A 527 13.66 -1.84 -7.57
C LEU A 527 12.56 -2.90 -7.71
N THR A 528 12.35 -3.42 -8.91
CA THR A 528 11.39 -4.49 -9.18
C THR A 528 12.13 -5.79 -9.49
N LEU A 529 11.85 -6.81 -8.69
CA LEU A 529 12.44 -8.15 -8.79
C LEU A 529 11.87 -8.95 -9.97
N PRO A 530 12.60 -9.90 -10.57
CA PRO A 530 12.08 -10.72 -11.66
C PRO A 530 10.90 -11.61 -11.23
N LYS A 531 10.06 -11.99 -12.21
CA LYS A 531 8.97 -12.95 -11.96
C LYS A 531 9.55 -14.33 -11.61
N GLY A 532 8.91 -15.02 -10.66
CA GLY A 532 9.36 -16.34 -10.19
C GLY A 532 10.60 -16.31 -9.28
N GLY A 533 11.19 -15.13 -9.05
CA GLY A 533 12.30 -14.94 -8.11
C GLY A 533 11.83 -14.66 -6.69
N LEU A 534 12.69 -13.98 -5.93
CA LEU A 534 12.41 -13.53 -4.58
C LEU A 534 11.24 -12.52 -4.57
N THR A 535 10.39 -12.56 -3.54
CA THR A 535 9.36 -11.53 -3.31
C THR A 535 9.98 -10.28 -2.69
N ALA A 536 9.28 -9.15 -2.81
CA ALA A 536 9.67 -7.89 -2.18
C ALA A 536 9.81 -8.04 -0.66
N SER A 537 8.82 -8.67 0.00
CA SER A 537 8.86 -8.94 1.45
C SER A 537 10.09 -9.74 1.86
N ARG A 538 10.42 -10.82 1.14
CA ARG A 538 11.62 -11.62 1.47
C ARG A 538 12.92 -10.85 1.27
N LEU A 539 13.01 -10.01 0.23
CA LEU A 539 14.18 -9.16 0.04
C LEU A 539 14.33 -8.20 1.23
N VAL A 540 13.25 -7.52 1.59
CA VAL A 540 13.21 -6.59 2.73
C VAL A 540 13.64 -7.29 4.01
N ASP A 541 13.12 -8.48 4.30
CA ASP A 541 13.49 -9.24 5.50
C ASP A 541 14.96 -9.67 5.50
N ARG A 542 15.51 -10.10 4.35
CA ARG A 542 16.93 -10.47 4.21
C ARG A 542 17.86 -9.27 4.40
N CYS A 543 17.48 -8.10 3.87
CA CYS A 543 18.24 -6.86 4.04
C CYS A 543 18.17 -6.36 5.48
N ARG A 544 16.98 -6.44 6.11
CA ARG A 544 16.75 -6.02 7.49
C ARG A 544 17.67 -6.75 8.46
N ARG A 545 17.88 -8.05 8.28
CA ARG A 545 18.82 -8.85 9.09
C ARG A 545 20.29 -8.41 8.99
N ARG A 546 20.61 -7.58 8.00
CA ARG A 546 21.95 -6.98 7.78
C ARG A 546 21.97 -5.48 8.10
N GLY A 547 20.95 -4.98 8.79
CA GLY A 547 20.82 -3.57 9.18
C GLY A 547 20.45 -2.63 8.04
N VAL A 548 19.99 -3.14 6.89
CA VAL A 548 19.49 -2.32 5.78
C VAL A 548 17.98 -2.45 5.68
N PHE A 549 17.27 -1.35 5.87
CA PHE A 549 15.81 -1.34 5.91
C PHE A 549 15.31 -0.81 4.58
N LEU A 550 14.57 -1.63 3.84
CA LEU A 550 13.93 -1.26 2.57
C LEU A 550 12.41 -1.24 2.77
N ARG A 551 11.67 -0.60 1.85
CA ARG A 551 10.21 -0.57 1.91
C ARG A 551 9.57 -1.51 0.88
N ASP A 552 8.83 -2.51 1.35
CA ASP A 552 7.92 -3.29 0.50
C ASP A 552 6.74 -2.41 0.06
N LEU A 553 6.49 -2.35 -1.26
CA LEU A 553 5.37 -1.61 -1.83
C LEU A 553 4.14 -2.48 -2.12
N SER A 554 4.25 -3.81 -2.01
CA SER A 554 3.17 -4.75 -2.33
C SER A 554 1.85 -4.42 -1.62
N PRO A 555 1.83 -4.04 -0.32
CA PRO A 555 0.59 -3.68 0.35
C PRO A 555 -0.04 -2.36 -0.15
N MET A 556 0.71 -1.52 -0.86
CA MET A 556 0.21 -0.22 -1.35
C MET A 556 -0.62 -0.35 -2.63
N SER A 557 -0.27 -1.29 -3.51
CA SER A 557 -1.03 -1.57 -4.74
C SER A 557 -0.63 -2.90 -5.35
N SER A 558 -1.62 -3.62 -5.88
CA SER A 558 -1.39 -4.84 -6.67
C SER A 558 -0.58 -4.60 -7.96
N ALA A 559 -0.46 -3.35 -8.42
CA ALA A 559 0.34 -3.00 -9.58
C ALA A 559 1.84 -3.31 -9.40
N PHE A 560 2.30 -3.47 -8.15
CA PHE A 560 3.68 -3.88 -7.83
C PHE A 560 3.90 -5.40 -7.86
N GLU A 561 2.84 -6.18 -8.03
CA GLU A 561 2.89 -7.64 -8.23
C GLU A 561 3.69 -8.41 -7.18
N GLY A 562 3.78 -7.92 -5.93
CA GLY A 562 4.56 -8.58 -4.88
C GLY A 562 6.09 -8.44 -5.02
N ARG A 563 6.58 -7.62 -5.95
CA ARG A 563 7.97 -7.65 -6.44
C ARG A 563 8.71 -6.32 -6.37
N THR A 564 8.04 -5.22 -6.06
CA THR A 564 8.68 -3.91 -6.04
C THR A 564 8.97 -3.43 -4.62
N VAL A 565 10.21 -3.00 -4.40
CA VAL A 565 10.63 -2.29 -3.20
C VAL A 565 10.99 -0.83 -3.53
N ARG A 566 10.77 0.07 -2.58
CA ARG A 566 11.29 1.44 -2.61
C ARG A 566 12.49 1.56 -1.70
N ILE A 567 13.51 2.26 -2.19
CA ILE A 567 14.78 2.46 -1.51
C ILE A 567 15.03 3.96 -1.42
N ALA A 568 15.07 4.53 -0.22
CA ALA A 568 15.41 5.93 -0.02
C ALA A 568 16.89 6.18 -0.34
N VAL A 569 17.17 7.31 -0.99
CA VAL A 569 18.54 7.78 -1.24
C VAL A 569 19.13 8.25 0.08
N ARG A 570 20.29 7.66 0.43
CA ARG A 570 21.13 8.02 1.57
C ARG A 570 22.42 8.67 1.09
N ASP A 571 23.39 8.87 1.99
CA ASP A 571 24.73 9.28 1.59
C ASP A 571 25.43 8.17 0.77
N ALA A 572 26.59 8.49 0.19
CA ALA A 572 27.31 7.57 -0.68
C ALA A 572 27.68 6.24 0.01
N ALA A 573 28.11 6.29 1.28
CA ALA A 573 28.52 5.10 2.02
C ALA A 573 27.32 4.19 2.34
N ALA A 574 26.22 4.79 2.78
CA ALA A 574 24.97 4.08 3.05
C ALA A 574 24.36 3.49 1.76
N ASN A 575 24.37 4.23 0.65
CA ASN A 575 23.91 3.72 -0.65
C ASN A 575 24.75 2.55 -1.15
N ALA A 576 26.08 2.61 -0.99
CA ALA A 576 26.97 1.49 -1.32
C ALA A 576 26.64 0.25 -0.46
N ARG A 577 26.41 0.44 0.84
CA ARG A 577 25.98 -0.65 1.75
C ARG A 577 24.62 -1.23 1.33
N VAL A 578 23.67 -0.41 0.87
CA VAL A 578 22.40 -0.88 0.32
C VAL A 578 22.63 -1.78 -0.89
N ALA A 579 23.40 -1.33 -1.88
CA ALA A 579 23.64 -2.09 -3.11
C ALA A 579 24.31 -3.44 -2.82
N VAL A 580 25.35 -3.46 -1.98
CA VAL A 580 26.02 -4.70 -1.53
C VAL A 580 25.03 -5.63 -0.82
N THR A 581 24.23 -5.09 0.11
CA THR A 581 23.28 -5.90 0.89
C THR A 581 22.18 -6.49 0.01
N VAL A 582 21.67 -5.74 -0.96
CA VAL A 582 20.70 -6.22 -1.95
C VAL A 582 21.31 -7.35 -2.79
N ALA A 583 22.54 -7.18 -3.29
CA ALA A 583 23.23 -8.21 -4.07
C ALA A 583 23.41 -9.52 -3.28
N GLU A 584 23.84 -9.43 -2.03
CA GLU A 584 23.96 -10.60 -1.14
C GLU A 584 22.60 -11.24 -0.85
N ALA A 585 21.57 -10.42 -0.59
CA ALA A 585 20.23 -10.91 -0.29
C ALA A 585 19.60 -11.64 -1.47
N LEU A 586 19.90 -11.26 -2.71
CA LEU A 586 19.45 -11.95 -3.91
C LEU A 586 20.18 -13.28 -4.13
N ARG A 587 21.48 -13.35 -3.81
CA ARG A 587 22.30 -14.57 -3.99
C ARG A 587 22.09 -15.62 -2.89
N ALA A 588 21.56 -15.24 -1.73
CA ALA A 588 21.35 -16.17 -0.62
C ALA A 588 20.38 -17.31 -0.99
N PRO A 589 20.72 -18.59 -0.74
CA PRO A 589 19.85 -19.73 -1.07
C PRO A 589 18.46 -19.58 -0.46
N LEU A 590 17.43 -20.08 -1.16
CA LEU A 590 16.02 -19.97 -0.77
C LEU A 590 15.64 -20.69 0.56
N GLY A 591 16.59 -21.34 1.25
CA GLY A 591 16.35 -22.15 2.44
C GLY A 591 17.10 -21.77 3.72
N MET A 592 17.90 -20.70 3.76
CA MET A 592 18.41 -20.16 5.03
C MET A 592 17.39 -19.16 5.60
N ALA A 593 16.33 -19.71 6.17
CA ALA A 593 15.31 -19.02 6.95
C ALA A 593 15.72 -18.95 8.42
#